data_AF-A0A521IQJ3-F1
#
_entry.id   AF-A0A521IQJ3-F1
#
_cell.length_a   1.000
_cell.length_b   1.000
_cell.length_c   1.000
_cell.angle_alpha   90.00
_cell.angle_beta   90.00
_cell.angle_gamma   90.00
#
_symmetry.space_group_name_H-M   'P 1'
#
loop_
_entity.id
_entity.type
_entity.pdbx_description
1 polymer ?
#
loop_
_entity_poly.entity_id
_entity_poly.type
_entity_poly.pdbx_seq_one_letter_code
_entity_poly.pdbx_strand_id
1 'polypeptide(L)'
;MQYEPHEYQTFATNYIETHPISALLVDMGLGKTVITLTALLNLLFDSFLIHKVLVVAPLRVGLISWPDELAKWDHLQFLKSSVVIGSEAERLRALAEKADIYIINRENLDWL
;
A
#
# COMPACT_ATOMS: atom_id res chain seq x y z
N MET A 1 0.96 -2.11 16.71
CA MET A 1 1.63 -0.92 17.29
C MET A 1 0.74 0.29 17.05
N GLN A 2 0.58 1.16 18.06
CA GLN A 2 -0.16 2.41 17.91
C GLN A 2 0.63 3.40 17.06
N TYR A 3 -0.04 4.04 16.10
CA TYR A 3 0.58 4.99 15.18
C TYR A 3 0.27 6.42 15.60
N GLU A 4 1.31 7.15 16.00
CA GLU A 4 1.24 8.58 16.30
C GLU A 4 2.06 9.32 15.22
N PRO A 5 1.41 9.88 14.18
CA PRO A 5 2.12 10.48 13.08
C PRO A 5 2.84 11.76 13.53
N HIS A 6 4.10 11.91 13.11
CA HIS A 6 4.76 13.21 13.16
C HIS A 6 4.10 14.20 12.20
N GLU A 7 4.28 15.50 12.42
CA GLU A 7 3.67 16.54 11.56
C GLU A 7 3.98 16.36 10.07
N TYR A 8 5.21 15.97 9.72
CA TYR A 8 5.60 15.72 8.33
C TYR A 8 4.87 14.52 7.72
N GLN A 9 4.52 13.51 8.52
CA GLN A 9 3.77 12.34 8.08
C GLN A 9 2.32 12.72 7.82
N THR A 10 1.70 13.48 8.74
CA THR A 10 0.36 14.04 8.56
C THR A 10 0.28 14.90 7.31
N PHE A 11 1.26 15.78 7.10
CA PHE A 11 1.35 16.58 5.88
C PHE A 11 1.43 15.71 4.62
N ALA A 12 2.32 14.71 4.60
CA ALA A 12 2.51 13.84 3.44
C ALA A 12 1.26 12.97 3.15
N THR A 13 0.59 12.48 4.19
CA THR A 13 -0.68 11.75 4.08
C THR A 13 -1.75 12.63 3.42
N ASN A 14 -1.98 13.83 3.95
CA ASN A 14 -2.95 14.78 3.39
C ASN A 14 -2.59 15.18 1.96
N TYR A 15 -1.29 15.25 1.63
CA TYR A 15 -0.85 15.55 0.27
C TYR A 15 -1.29 14.48 -0.73
N ILE A 16 -1.19 13.18 -0.38
CA ILE A 16 -1.72 12.08 -1.20
C ILE A 16 -3.24 12.20 -1.35
N GLU A 17 -3.95 12.45 -0.24
CA GLU A 17 -5.43 12.46 -0.24
C GLU A 17 -6.04 13.59 -1.06
N THR A 18 -5.36 14.72 -1.16
CA THR A 18 -5.88 15.94 -1.80
C THR A 18 -5.41 16.12 -3.24
N HIS A 19 -4.45 15.33 -3.72
CA HIS A 19 -3.91 15.41 -5.06
C HIS A 19 -4.15 14.11 -5.83
N PRO A 20 -4.85 14.14 -6.98
CA PRO A 20 -5.08 12.94 -7.78
C PRO A 20 -3.79 12.21 -8.22
N ILE A 21 -2.69 12.96 -8.33
CA ILE A 21 -1.36 12.45 -8.62
C ILE A 21 -0.37 13.16 -7.69
N SER A 22 0.40 12.38 -6.94
CA SER A 22 1.37 12.89 -5.97
C SER A 22 2.72 12.21 -6.12
N ALA A 23 3.82 12.95 -5.91
CA ALA A 23 5.16 12.40 -5.76
C ALA A 23 5.69 12.75 -4.36
N LEU A 24 5.99 11.73 -3.55
CA LEU A 24 6.56 11.91 -2.22
C LEU A 24 8.06 11.57 -2.22
N LEU A 25 8.91 12.58 -2.05
CA LEU A 25 10.35 12.42 -1.91
C LEU A 25 10.72 12.55 -0.44
N VAL A 26 10.87 11.41 0.22
CA VAL A 26 11.07 11.34 1.68
C VAL A 26 12.26 10.44 1.99
N ASP A 27 13.12 10.84 2.92
CA ASP A 27 14.33 10.10 3.29
C ASP A 27 14.06 8.72 3.91
N MET A 28 15.08 7.86 3.88
CA MET A 28 15.02 6.51 4.43
C MET A 28 14.70 6.55 5.94
N GLY A 29 13.85 5.63 6.39
CA GLY A 29 13.46 5.52 7.81
C GLY A 29 12.32 6.44 8.26
N LEU A 30 11.86 7.39 7.44
CA LEU A 30 10.80 8.33 7.82
C LEU A 30 9.36 7.81 7.63
N GLY A 31 9.17 6.50 7.48
CA GLY A 31 7.81 5.91 7.44
C GLY A 31 7.05 6.11 6.13
N LYS A 32 7.74 6.16 4.98
CA LYS A 32 7.11 6.27 3.64
C LYS A 32 5.92 5.32 3.44
N THR A 33 6.08 4.06 3.86
CA THR A 33 5.05 3.04 3.68
C THR A 33 3.85 3.30 4.58
N VAL A 34 4.04 3.60 5.87
CA VAL A 34 2.91 3.87 6.78
C VAL A 34 2.17 5.15 6.42
N ILE A 35 2.85 6.20 5.95
CA ILE A 35 2.23 7.41 5.38
C ILE A 35 1.29 7.01 4.25
N THR A 36 1.82 6.26 3.27
CA THR A 36 1.06 5.85 2.08
C THR A 36 -0.13 4.96 2.45
N LEU A 37 0.07 3.97 3.31
CA LEU A 37 -0.98 3.06 3.76
C LEU A 37 -2.08 3.79 4.55
N THR A 38 -1.72 4.79 5.35
CA THR A 38 -2.69 5.61 6.08
C THR A 38 -3.55 6.43 5.12
N ALA A 39 -2.94 7.05 4.10
CA ALA A 39 -3.70 7.77 3.07
C ALA A 39 -4.64 6.82 2.31
N LEU A 40 -4.16 5.63 1.94
CA LEU A 40 -4.98 4.63 1.25
C LEU A 40 -6.16 4.15 2.11
N LEU A 41 -5.95 3.94 3.42
CA LEU A 41 -7.02 3.59 4.36
C LEU A 41 -8.13 4.66 4.34
N ASN A 42 -7.77 5.93 4.45
CA ASN A 42 -8.72 7.04 4.45
C ASN A 42 -9.45 7.17 3.10
N LEU A 43 -8.73 7.00 1.99
CA LEU A 43 -9.33 7.01 0.65
C LEU A 43 -10.30 5.85 0.42
N LEU A 44 -10.03 4.67 0.98
CA LEU A 44 -10.88 3.48 0.85
C LEU A 44 -12.10 3.54 1.79
N PHE A 45 -11.92 3.93 3.04
CA PHE A 45 -12.88 3.67 4.11
C PHE A 45 -13.40 4.88 4.88
N ASP A 46 -12.80 6.06 4.72
CA ASP A 46 -13.31 7.30 5.33
C ASP A 46 -14.02 8.16 4.28
N SER A 47 -13.32 8.46 3.18
CA SER A 47 -13.84 9.28 2.08
C SER A 47 -14.49 8.48 0.95
N PHE A 48 -14.24 7.16 0.88
CA PHE A 48 -14.77 6.24 -0.14
C PHE A 48 -14.50 6.68 -1.59
N LEU A 49 -13.39 7.38 -1.82
CA LEU A 49 -13.01 7.89 -3.15
C LEU A 49 -12.38 6.83 -4.06
N ILE A 50 -11.87 5.74 -3.48
CA ILE A 50 -11.29 4.61 -4.22
C ILE A 50 -11.85 3.28 -3.71
N HIS A 51 -11.68 2.22 -4.50
CA HIS A 51 -12.23 0.90 -4.19
C HIS A 51 -11.21 -0.24 -4.20
N LYS A 52 -10.13 -0.10 -4.97
CA LYS A 52 -9.04 -1.07 -5.07
C LYS A 52 -7.75 -0.35 -5.35
N VAL A 53 -6.64 -0.87 -4.81
CA VAL A 53 -5.31 -0.30 -4.96
C VAL A 53 -4.40 -1.32 -5.62
N LEU A 54 -3.63 -0.88 -6.61
CA LEU A 54 -2.51 -1.63 -7.17
C LEU A 54 -1.20 -0.99 -6.72
N VAL A 55 -0.39 -1.75 -5.99
CA VAL A 55 0.95 -1.35 -5.58
C VAL A 55 1.95 -2.02 -6.50
N VAL A 56 2.76 -1.22 -7.18
CA VAL A 56 3.89 -1.69 -7.99
C VAL A 56 5.18 -1.41 -7.24
N ALA A 57 5.91 -2.46 -6.88
CA ALA A 57 7.13 -2.33 -6.08
C ALA A 57 8.28 -3.20 -6.65
N PRO A 58 9.54 -2.95 -6.27
CA PRO A 58 10.61 -3.92 -6.46
C PRO A 58 10.27 -5.24 -5.75
N LEU A 59 10.69 -6.37 -6.31
CA LEU A 59 10.34 -7.72 -5.85
C LEU A 59 10.40 -7.91 -4.33
N ARG A 60 11.54 -7.58 -3.70
CA ARG A 60 11.72 -7.73 -2.24
C ARG A 60 10.81 -6.81 -1.43
N VAL A 61 10.58 -5.60 -1.90
CA VAL A 61 9.76 -4.61 -1.21
C VAL A 61 8.29 -5.04 -1.23
N GLY A 62 7.82 -5.55 -2.38
CA GLY A 62 6.47 -6.09 -2.50
C GLY A 62 6.23 -7.35 -1.67
N LEU A 63 7.23 -8.24 -1.57
CA LEU A 63 7.14 -9.48 -0.81
C LEU A 63 7.21 -9.29 0.72
N ILE A 64 7.96 -8.29 1.19
CA ILE A 64 8.33 -8.17 2.61
C ILE A 64 7.79 -6.87 3.20
N SER A 65 8.25 -5.73 2.70
CA SER A 65 8.05 -4.45 3.37
C SER A 65 6.58 -4.01 3.46
N TRP A 66 5.78 -4.24 2.41
CA TRP A 66 4.36 -3.87 2.42
C TRP A 66 3.53 -4.77 3.33
N PRO A 67 3.61 -6.12 3.23
CA PRO A 67 2.95 -7.01 4.19
C PRO A 67 3.36 -6.76 5.64
N ASP A 68 4.65 -6.57 5.92
CA ASP A 68 5.15 -6.36 7.27
C ASP A 68 4.64 -5.05 7.87
N GLU A 69 4.63 -3.96 7.10
CA GLU A 69 4.11 -2.67 7.58
C GLU A 69 2.59 -2.72 7.82
N LEU A 70 1.83 -3.39 6.95
CA LEU A 70 0.40 -3.63 7.18
C LEU A 70 0.15 -4.40 8.49
N ALA A 71 0.94 -5.45 8.74
CA ALA A 71 0.81 -6.28 9.94
C ALA A 71 1.29 -5.57 11.22
N LYS A 72 2.18 -4.59 11.11
CA LYS A 72 2.81 -3.89 12.24
C LYS A 72 1.90 -2.88 12.93
N TRP A 73 1.08 -2.14 12.17
CA TRP A 73 0.31 -1.02 12.70
C TRP A 73 -1.14 -1.40 12.99
N ASP A 74 -1.64 -1.01 14.16
CA ASP A 74 -2.96 -1.45 14.64
C ASP A 74 -4.10 -0.84 13.81
N HIS A 75 -3.96 0.41 13.35
CA HIS A 75 -4.97 1.08 12.53
C HIS A 75 -5.06 0.55 11.10
N LEU A 76 -4.04 -0.18 10.63
CA LEU A 76 -4.00 -0.74 9.27
C LEU A 76 -4.52 -2.18 9.19
N GLN A 77 -4.81 -2.84 10.33
CA GLN A 77 -5.21 -4.25 10.37
C GLN A 77 -6.48 -4.58 9.56
N PHE A 78 -7.29 -3.56 9.25
CA PHE A 78 -8.51 -3.72 8.45
C PHE A 78 -8.24 -3.87 6.95
N LEU A 79 -7.07 -3.40 6.48
CA LEU A 79 -6.68 -3.48 5.08
C LEU A 79 -6.26 -4.91 4.74
N LYS A 80 -6.90 -5.47 3.71
CA LYS A 80 -6.52 -6.77 3.15
C LYS A 80 -5.59 -6.54 1.98
N SER A 81 -4.42 -7.18 2.03
CA SER A 81 -3.50 -7.21 0.89
C SER A 81 -3.42 -8.60 0.29
N SER A 82 -3.20 -8.67 -1.03
CA SER A 82 -2.85 -9.89 -1.74
C SER A 82 -1.57 -9.66 -2.54
N VAL A 83 -0.60 -10.56 -2.40
CA VAL A 83 0.71 -10.46 -3.04
C VAL A 83 0.72 -11.26 -4.33
N VAL A 84 0.70 -10.54 -5.45
CA VAL A 84 0.61 -11.07 -6.83
C VAL A 84 2.02 -11.28 -7.39
N ILE A 85 2.80 -12.13 -6.73
CA ILE A 85 4.19 -12.42 -7.09
C ILE A 85 4.38 -13.94 -7.06
N GLY A 86 5.12 -14.48 -8.03
CA GLY A 86 5.41 -15.91 -8.15
C GLY A 86 5.14 -16.45 -9.55
N SER A 87 4.86 -17.74 -9.63
CA SER A 87 4.40 -18.40 -10.86
C SER A 87 3.08 -17.83 -11.36
N GLU A 88 2.75 -18.08 -12.63
CA GLU A 88 1.47 -17.68 -13.21
C GLU A 88 0.26 -18.17 -12.40
N ALA A 89 0.28 -19.43 -11.96
CA ALA A 89 -0.81 -20.01 -11.18
C ALA A 89 -0.98 -19.35 -9.80
N GLU A 90 0.12 -18.95 -9.16
CA GLU A 90 0.08 -18.21 -7.89
C GLU A 90 -0.47 -16.80 -8.08
N ARG A 91 -0.03 -16.10 -9.14
CA ARG A 91 -0.51 -14.76 -9.46
C ARG A 91 -2.01 -14.74 -9.78
N LEU A 92 -2.49 -15.69 -10.60
CA LEU A 92 -3.92 -15.81 -10.89
C LEU A 92 -4.75 -16.08 -9.63
N ARG A 93 -4.22 -16.92 -8.72
CA ARG A 93 -4.88 -17.18 -7.43
C ARG A 93 -4.94 -15.93 -6.56
N ALA A 94 -3.83 -15.20 -6.43
CA ALA A 94 -3.76 -13.96 -5.67
C ALA A 94 -4.71 -12.88 -6.21
N LEU A 95 -4.78 -12.71 -7.53
CA LEU A 95 -5.72 -11.77 -8.17
C LEU A 95 -7.19 -12.12 -7.91
N ALA A 96 -7.52 -13.40 -7.75
CA ALA A 96 -8.87 -13.85 -7.44
C ALA A 96 -9.26 -13.62 -5.96
N GLU A 97 -8.30 -13.36 -5.07
CA GLU A 97 -8.60 -13.04 -3.68
C GLU A 97 -9.34 -11.70 -3.55
N LYS A 98 -10.23 -11.60 -2.56
CA LYS A 98 -10.89 -10.33 -2.23
C LYS A 98 -9.98 -9.52 -1.31
N ALA A 99 -9.17 -8.67 -1.91
CA ALA A 99 -8.26 -7.75 -1.23
C ALA A 99 -8.53 -6.29 -1.62
N ASP A 100 -8.14 -5.38 -0.74
CA ASP A 100 -8.20 -3.93 -0.97
C ASP A 100 -6.94 -3.46 -1.70
N ILE A 101 -5.80 -4.10 -1.41
CA ILE A 101 -4.48 -3.78 -1.97
C ILE A 101 -3.89 -5.01 -2.67
N TYR A 102 -3.56 -4.89 -3.95
CA TYR A 102 -2.85 -5.92 -4.70
C TYR A 102 -1.42 -5.46 -4.95
N ILE A 103 -0.44 -6.28 -4.58
CA ILE A 103 0.99 -5.92 -4.65
C ILE A 103 1.65 -6.76 -5.74
N ILE A 104 2.20 -6.10 -6.77
CA ILE A 104 2.87 -6.75 -7.90
C ILE A 104 4.29 -6.21 -8.05
N ASN A 105 5.21 -7.05 -8.51
CA ASN A 105 6.54 -6.59 -8.91
C ASN A 105 6.51 -5.99 -10.32
N ARG A 106 7.37 -4.98 -10.55
CA ARG A 106 7.42 -4.24 -11.83
C ARG A 106 7.53 -5.15 -13.05
N GLU A 107 8.31 -6.21 -12.98
CA GLU A 107 8.56 -7.14 -14.10
C GLU A 107 7.32 -7.96 -14.49
N ASN A 108 6.34 -8.06 -13.60
CA ASN A 108 5.09 -8.78 -13.84
C ASN A 108 3.94 -7.85 -14.28
N LEU A 109 4.18 -6.55 -14.46
CA LEU A 109 3.15 -5.61 -14.89
C LEU A 109 2.65 -5.88 -16.30
N ASP A 110 3.53 -6.21 -17.25
CA ASP A 110 3.15 -6.49 -18.65
C ASP A 110 2.24 -7.72 -18.79
N TRP A 111 2.14 -8.53 -17.72
CA TRP A 111 1.29 -9.71 -17.67
C TRP A 111 -0.15 -9.41 -17.18
N LEU A 112 -0.38 -8.25 -16.54
CA LEU A 112 -1.69 -7.82 -16.04
C LEU A 112 -2.53 -7.17 -17.16
#